data_AF-F6ZX31-F1
#
_entry.id   AF-F6ZX31-F1
#
_cell.length_a   1.000
_cell.length_b   1.000
_cell.length_c   1.000
_cell.angle_alpha   90.00
_cell.angle_beta   90.00
_cell.angle_gamma   90.00
#
_symmetry.space_group_name_H-M   'P 1'
#
loop_
_entity.id
_entity.type
_entity.pdbx_description
1 polymer ?
#
loop_
_entity_poly.entity_id
_entity_poly.type
_entity_poly.pdbx_seq_one_letter_code
_entity_poly.pdbx_strand_id
1 'polypeptide(L)'
;DEELCHNFLSVVATTNDEGSELLVCGTNSFSPICTTYTVSYMSSGLVMVRGEDFSGKQRCPYGPNQPSAAIFTGGSLYAGTYQAFTGVSPVVSRSMGDNTPLKTASIDEAMNRKCPRFVKMIEDDKRVLVFFNEMQKLSSGEVRMVAQVGQVCKNDVGGDRVLSRMWTTFIKSRLNCSYNGFYLNELRDVTEAKFVNGVETIFATFSTPEDSLAGAAVCSFTMNAIREALHGAFLVGSDPSAQTVGTSPAASRHPASCPSEKMTDSELFFIKSHPQMKEQVPATGKKKRLYH
;
A
#
# COMPACT_ATOMS: atom_id res chain seq x y z
N ASP A 1 3.83 -19.82 -21.63
CA ASP A 1 3.88 -20.91 -20.65
C ASP A 1 2.50 -21.34 -20.23
N GLU A 2 2.15 -22.58 -20.58
CA GLU A 2 0.94 -23.25 -20.06
C GLU A 2 0.97 -23.33 -18.52
N GLU A 3 2.15 -23.37 -17.91
CA GLU A 3 2.36 -23.40 -16.45
C GLU A 3 1.84 -22.16 -15.71
N LEU A 4 1.61 -21.04 -16.40
CA LEU A 4 1.07 -19.82 -15.77
C LEU A 4 -0.46 -19.73 -15.89
N CYS A 5 -1.08 -20.61 -16.68
CA CYS A 5 -2.53 -20.62 -16.94
C CYS A 5 -3.32 -21.40 -15.89
N HIS A 6 -2.96 -21.26 -14.62
CA HIS A 6 -3.67 -21.85 -13.49
C HIS A 6 -4.29 -20.78 -12.58
N ASN A 7 -5.09 -21.24 -11.60
CA ASN A 7 -5.59 -20.39 -10.54
C ASN A 7 -4.61 -20.38 -9.35
N PHE A 8 -3.81 -19.33 -9.24
CA PHE A 8 -2.91 -19.12 -8.13
C PHE A 8 -3.61 -18.25 -7.08
N LEU A 9 -3.80 -18.81 -5.89
CA LEU A 9 -4.39 -18.08 -4.77
C LEU A 9 -3.42 -16.98 -4.31
N SER A 10 -3.93 -15.77 -4.15
CA SER A 10 -3.14 -14.58 -3.82
C SER A 10 -3.73 -13.76 -2.68
N VAL A 11 -5.01 -13.94 -2.37
CA VAL A 11 -5.67 -13.36 -1.20
C VAL A 11 -6.39 -14.46 -0.45
N VAL A 12 -6.10 -14.57 0.84
CA VAL A 12 -6.86 -15.38 1.80
C VAL A 12 -6.99 -14.55 3.07
N ALA A 13 -8.21 -14.21 3.45
CA ALA A 13 -8.47 -13.36 4.61
C ALA A 13 -9.76 -13.77 5.32
N THR A 14 -9.79 -13.67 6.66
CA THR A 14 -11.01 -13.75 7.44
C THR A 14 -11.82 -12.47 7.27
N THR A 15 -13.11 -12.57 6.95
CA THR A 15 -13.99 -11.41 6.75
C THR A 15 -14.83 -11.07 7.97
N ASN A 16 -14.81 -11.95 8.98
CA ASN A 16 -15.46 -11.74 10.26
C ASN A 16 -14.54 -12.13 11.43
N ASP A 17 -14.84 -11.59 12.61
CA ASP A 17 -14.03 -11.79 13.82
C ASP A 17 -14.08 -13.24 14.33
N GLU A 18 -15.16 -13.96 14.02
CA GLU A 18 -15.34 -15.37 14.37
C GLU A 18 -14.46 -16.33 13.55
N GLY A 19 -13.89 -15.85 12.43
CA GLY A 19 -13.16 -16.70 11.48
C GLY A 19 -14.05 -17.73 10.76
N SER A 20 -15.37 -17.56 10.84
CA SER A 20 -16.38 -18.42 10.20
C SER A 20 -16.63 -18.04 8.74
N GLU A 21 -16.02 -16.97 8.24
CA GLU A 21 -16.06 -16.59 6.82
C GLU A 21 -14.66 -16.24 6.31
N LEU A 22 -14.25 -16.87 5.20
CA LEU A 22 -12.99 -16.60 4.50
C LEU A 22 -13.26 -16.03 3.11
N LEU A 23 -12.60 -14.94 2.79
CA LEU A 23 -12.43 -14.45 1.43
C LEU A 23 -11.23 -15.14 0.78
N VAL A 24 -11.43 -15.71 -0.41
CA VAL A 24 -10.37 -16.31 -1.22
C VAL A 24 -10.40 -15.71 -2.62
N CYS A 25 -9.29 -15.17 -3.07
CA CYS A 25 -9.13 -14.67 -4.43
C CYS A 25 -7.89 -15.27 -5.11
N GLY A 26 -7.98 -15.46 -6.42
CA GLY A 26 -6.89 -16.00 -7.22
C GLY A 26 -6.87 -15.46 -8.65
N THR A 27 -5.77 -15.73 -9.34
CA THR A 27 -5.49 -15.24 -10.70
C THR A 27 -6.44 -15.81 -11.74
N ASN A 28 -6.94 -17.03 -11.51
CA ASN A 28 -7.84 -17.78 -12.40
C ASN A 28 -7.45 -17.65 -13.88
N SER A 29 -6.23 -18.10 -14.20
CA SER A 29 -5.68 -18.09 -15.57
C SER A 29 -5.75 -16.71 -16.22
N PHE A 30 -5.30 -15.68 -15.49
CA PHE A 30 -5.34 -14.28 -15.92
C PHE A 30 -6.75 -13.68 -16.08
N SER A 31 -7.74 -14.25 -15.41
CA SER A 31 -9.09 -13.70 -15.25
C SER A 31 -9.49 -13.70 -13.77
N PRO A 32 -8.93 -12.76 -12.97
CA PRO A 32 -9.07 -12.70 -11.52
C PRO A 32 -10.47 -12.97 -11.00
N ILE A 33 -10.59 -13.87 -10.02
CA ILE A 33 -11.85 -14.26 -9.39
C ILE A 33 -11.70 -14.31 -7.87
N CYS A 34 -12.78 -13.99 -7.18
CA CYS A 34 -12.90 -14.11 -5.73
C CYS A 34 -14.15 -14.93 -5.38
N THR A 35 -14.14 -15.56 -4.22
CA THR A 35 -15.27 -16.25 -3.61
C THR A 35 -15.18 -16.10 -2.10
N THR A 36 -16.30 -16.31 -1.39
CA THR A 36 -16.29 -16.48 0.07
C THR A 36 -16.47 -17.95 0.43
N TYR A 37 -15.97 -18.34 1.59
CA TYR A 37 -16.17 -19.66 2.16
C TYR A 37 -16.71 -19.50 3.57
N THR A 38 -17.86 -20.12 3.85
CA THR A 38 -18.32 -20.30 5.22
C THR A 38 -17.60 -21.49 5.83
N VAL A 39 -16.97 -21.26 6.99
CA VAL A 39 -16.17 -22.21 7.74
C VAL A 39 -16.94 -22.65 8.97
N SER A 40 -17.14 -23.95 9.12
CA SER A 40 -17.79 -24.53 10.29
C SER A 40 -17.07 -25.79 10.76
N TYR A 41 -17.03 -25.99 12.07
CA TYR A 41 -16.51 -27.22 12.68
C TYR A 41 -17.68 -28.10 13.11
N MET A 42 -17.81 -29.26 12.49
CA MET A 42 -18.80 -30.27 12.82
C MET A 42 -18.13 -31.49 13.48
N SER A 43 -18.91 -32.40 14.04
CA SER A 43 -18.40 -33.68 14.58
C SER A 43 -17.66 -34.52 13.54
N SER A 44 -17.96 -34.33 12.25
CA SER A 44 -17.29 -34.95 11.11
C SER A 44 -16.02 -34.23 10.64
N GLY A 45 -15.66 -33.09 11.25
CA GLY A 45 -14.48 -32.28 10.91
C GLY A 45 -14.81 -30.89 10.36
N LEU A 46 -13.81 -30.25 9.74
CA LEU A 46 -13.91 -28.94 9.12
C LEU A 46 -14.77 -29.02 7.84
N VAL A 47 -15.83 -28.21 7.78
CA VAL A 47 -16.69 -28.08 6.61
C VAL A 47 -16.56 -26.66 6.06
N MET A 48 -16.22 -26.59 4.78
CA MET A 48 -16.04 -25.35 4.01
C MET A 48 -17.11 -25.29 2.92
N VAL A 49 -18.02 -24.33 3.01
CA VAL A 49 -19.08 -24.11 2.00
C VAL A 49 -18.68 -22.93 1.12
N ARG A 50 -18.48 -23.19 -0.17
CA ARG A 50 -18.14 -22.14 -1.15
C ARG A 50 -19.37 -21.31 -1.50
N GLY A 51 -19.22 -19.99 -1.48
CA GLY A 51 -20.21 -19.03 -1.95
C GLY A 51 -20.16 -18.83 -3.47
N GLU A 52 -20.92 -17.83 -3.94
CA GLU A 52 -20.90 -17.46 -5.35
C GLU A 52 -19.60 -16.76 -5.73
N ASP A 53 -19.17 -16.99 -6.96
CA ASP A 53 -17.98 -16.35 -7.51
C ASP A 53 -18.29 -14.92 -7.95
N PHE A 54 -17.35 -14.03 -7.70
CA PHE A 54 -17.43 -12.63 -8.12
C PHE A 54 -16.08 -12.13 -8.64
N SER A 55 -16.10 -10.98 -9.31
CA SER A 55 -14.92 -10.40 -9.96
C SER A 55 -13.74 -10.22 -8.99
N GLY A 56 -12.56 -10.74 -9.34
CA GLY A 56 -11.31 -10.48 -8.62
C GLY A 56 -10.56 -9.22 -9.10
N LYS A 57 -11.10 -8.51 -10.11
CA LYS A 57 -10.47 -7.28 -10.65
C LYS A 57 -10.26 -6.26 -9.53
N GLN A 58 -9.04 -5.70 -9.46
CA GLN A 58 -8.62 -4.76 -8.41
C GLN A 58 -8.61 -5.32 -6.98
N ARG A 59 -8.78 -6.64 -6.80
CA ARG A 59 -8.77 -7.35 -5.51
C ARG A 59 -7.60 -8.32 -5.42
N CYS A 60 -7.28 -8.99 -6.52
CA CYS A 60 -6.12 -9.85 -6.69
C CYS A 60 -5.42 -9.57 -8.04
N PRO A 61 -4.16 -10.00 -8.21
CA PRO A 61 -3.44 -9.88 -9.48
C PRO A 61 -4.01 -10.76 -10.59
N TYR A 62 -3.72 -10.38 -11.84
CA TYR A 62 -3.99 -11.19 -13.02
C TYR A 62 -3.01 -12.34 -13.14
N GLY A 63 -1.71 -12.09 -12.93
CA GLY A 63 -0.67 -13.10 -13.06
C GLY A 63 -0.04 -13.48 -11.73
N PRO A 64 0.48 -14.71 -11.59
CA PRO A 64 1.11 -15.16 -10.34
C PRO A 64 2.37 -14.36 -9.96
N ASN A 65 3.04 -13.77 -10.95
CA ASN A 65 4.27 -13.00 -10.76
C ASN A 65 4.02 -11.49 -10.60
N GLN A 66 2.76 -11.04 -10.65
CA GLN A 66 2.46 -9.62 -10.44
C GLN A 66 2.50 -9.29 -8.94
N PRO A 67 3.33 -8.32 -8.51
CA PRO A 67 3.39 -7.91 -7.11
C PRO A 67 2.03 -7.44 -6.60
N SER A 68 1.58 -8.00 -5.49
CA SER A 68 0.30 -7.63 -4.90
C SER A 68 0.34 -7.74 -3.38
N ALA A 69 -0.49 -6.96 -2.71
CA ALA A 69 -0.72 -7.06 -1.28
C ALA A 69 -2.19 -6.80 -0.99
N ALA A 70 -2.77 -7.48 -0.01
CA ALA A 70 -4.15 -7.26 0.40
C ALA A 70 -4.33 -7.48 1.90
N ILE A 71 -5.31 -6.79 2.48
CA ILE A 71 -5.75 -6.95 3.87
C ILE A 71 -7.26 -6.74 3.95
N PHE A 72 -7.95 -7.55 4.75
CA PHE A 72 -9.34 -7.31 5.11
C PHE A 72 -9.40 -6.72 6.51
N THR A 73 -9.93 -5.50 6.65
CA THR A 73 -10.03 -4.79 7.93
C THR A 73 -11.14 -3.74 7.86
N GLY A 74 -11.78 -3.43 9.00
CA GLY A 74 -12.86 -2.44 9.05
C GLY A 74 -14.04 -2.77 8.12
N GLY A 75 -14.32 -4.06 7.91
CA GLY A 75 -15.39 -4.55 7.04
C GLY A 75 -15.11 -4.45 5.53
N SER A 76 -13.89 -4.08 5.11
CA SER A 76 -13.56 -3.93 3.70
C SER A 76 -12.24 -4.60 3.33
N LEU A 77 -12.14 -5.00 2.07
CA LEU A 77 -10.89 -5.45 1.45
C LEU A 77 -10.13 -4.23 0.90
N TYR A 78 -8.89 -4.08 1.36
CA TYR A 78 -7.91 -3.17 0.78
C TYR A 78 -6.93 -3.99 -0.05
N ALA A 79 -6.64 -3.55 -1.27
CA ALA A 79 -5.75 -4.29 -2.18
C ALA A 79 -4.84 -3.35 -2.99
N GLY A 80 -3.59 -3.76 -3.15
CA GLY A 80 -2.58 -3.16 -3.99
C GLY A 80 -2.26 -4.15 -5.10
N THR A 81 -2.66 -3.83 -6.33
CA THR A 81 -2.50 -4.71 -7.50
C THR A 81 -2.54 -3.89 -8.80
N TYR A 82 -2.73 -4.53 -9.95
CA TYR A 82 -2.84 -3.89 -11.26
C TYR A 82 -4.26 -4.01 -11.82
N GLN A 83 -4.68 -2.99 -12.57
CA GLN A 83 -6.01 -2.97 -13.19
C GLN A 83 -6.08 -3.77 -14.49
N ALA A 84 -4.93 -4.09 -15.09
CA ALA A 84 -4.85 -4.78 -16.37
C ALA A 84 -3.87 -5.96 -16.31
N PHE A 85 -4.14 -6.97 -17.15
CA PHE A 85 -3.28 -8.13 -17.34
C PHE A 85 -1.85 -7.76 -17.76
N THR A 86 -1.67 -6.66 -18.49
CA THR A 86 -0.35 -6.17 -18.96
C THR A 86 0.59 -5.76 -17.82
N GLY A 87 0.13 -5.70 -16.57
CA GLY A 87 0.91 -5.17 -15.45
C GLY A 87 1.04 -3.64 -15.48
N VAL A 88 0.20 -2.98 -16.28
CA VAL A 88 0.06 -1.53 -16.37
C VAL A 88 -1.11 -1.08 -15.48
N SER A 89 -1.10 0.17 -15.04
CA SER A 89 -2.14 0.79 -14.20
C SER A 89 -2.20 0.19 -12.79
N PRO A 90 -1.16 0.40 -11.96
CA PRO A 90 -1.17 0.00 -10.56
C PRO A 90 -2.29 0.73 -9.81
N VAL A 91 -2.85 0.07 -8.81
CA VAL A 91 -3.97 0.60 -8.03
C VAL A 91 -3.85 0.18 -6.57
N VAL A 92 -4.09 1.12 -5.66
CA VAL A 92 -4.51 0.81 -4.29
C VAL A 92 -6.00 1.05 -4.22
N SER A 93 -6.78 0.04 -3.86
CA SER A 93 -8.24 0.03 -3.87
C SER A 93 -8.81 -0.35 -2.51
N ARG A 94 -10.06 0.04 -2.27
CA ARG A 94 -10.95 -0.53 -1.25
C ARG A 94 -12.22 -1.00 -1.93
N SER A 95 -12.65 -2.20 -1.55
CA SER A 95 -13.90 -2.82 -2.01
C SER A 95 -14.51 -3.68 -0.90
N MET A 96 -15.71 -4.19 -1.12
CA MET A 96 -16.47 -5.03 -0.17
C MET A 96 -16.92 -4.27 1.10
N GLY A 97 -17.93 -4.82 1.75
CA GLY A 97 -18.62 -4.18 2.88
C GLY A 97 -19.44 -2.96 2.48
N ASP A 98 -19.85 -2.19 3.49
CA ASP A 98 -20.73 -1.03 3.33
C ASP A 98 -19.97 0.27 3.00
N ASN A 99 -18.65 0.25 3.09
CA ASN A 99 -17.82 1.42 2.81
C ASN A 99 -17.80 1.74 1.31
N THR A 100 -17.75 3.03 0.98
CA THR A 100 -17.62 3.51 -0.40
C THR A 100 -16.42 2.85 -1.11
N PRO A 101 -16.60 2.21 -2.27
CA PRO A 101 -15.47 1.72 -3.05
C PRO A 101 -14.59 2.90 -3.52
N LEU A 102 -13.29 2.83 -3.22
CA LEU A 102 -12.32 3.87 -3.55
C LEU A 102 -11.10 3.27 -4.22
N LYS A 103 -10.41 4.07 -5.02
CA LYS A 103 -9.14 3.70 -5.66
C LYS A 103 -8.20 4.89 -5.76
N THR A 104 -6.92 4.64 -5.92
CA THR A 104 -5.96 5.70 -6.25
C THR A 104 -6.36 6.40 -7.52
N ALA A 105 -6.24 7.73 -7.54
CA ALA A 105 -6.44 8.49 -8.76
C ALA A 105 -5.45 8.02 -9.83
N SER A 106 -5.96 7.78 -11.04
CA SER A 106 -5.12 7.53 -12.21
C SER A 106 -4.37 8.82 -12.53
N ILE A 107 -3.11 8.89 -12.12
CA ILE A 107 -2.16 9.85 -12.67
C ILE A 107 -1.47 9.10 -13.81
N ASP A 108 -2.22 8.83 -14.89
CA ASP A 108 -1.96 7.75 -15.85
C ASP A 108 -0.54 7.71 -16.40
N GLU A 109 0.17 8.84 -16.50
CA GLU A 109 1.58 8.81 -16.90
C GLU A 109 2.56 8.71 -15.72
N ALA A 110 2.34 9.44 -14.63
CA ALA A 110 3.30 9.51 -13.54
C ALA A 110 3.29 8.24 -12.67
N MET A 111 2.12 7.67 -12.40
CA MET A 111 2.01 6.44 -11.61
C MET A 111 2.50 5.21 -12.40
N ASN A 112 2.20 5.16 -13.69
CA ASN A 112 2.68 4.08 -14.56
C ASN A 112 4.20 4.11 -14.72
N ARG A 113 4.81 5.30 -14.90
CA ARG A 113 6.28 5.44 -14.94
C ARG A 113 6.98 5.07 -13.62
N LYS A 114 6.24 5.11 -12.51
CA LYS A 114 6.75 4.74 -11.18
C LYS A 114 6.82 3.24 -10.96
N CYS A 115 6.16 2.42 -11.78
CA CYS A 115 6.20 0.95 -11.71
C CYS A 115 6.16 0.39 -10.27
N PRO A 116 5.14 0.74 -9.46
CA PRO A 116 5.12 0.33 -8.07
C PRO A 116 5.00 -1.19 -7.95
N ARG A 117 5.70 -1.76 -6.97
CA ARG A 117 5.68 -3.20 -6.63
C ARG A 117 5.20 -3.35 -5.19
N PHE A 118 3.95 -3.77 -5.01
CA PHE A 118 3.35 -3.94 -3.69
C PHE A 118 3.98 -5.09 -2.92
N VAL A 119 4.23 -4.88 -1.63
CA VAL A 119 4.91 -5.84 -0.75
C VAL A 119 3.97 -6.31 0.34
N LYS A 120 3.36 -5.39 1.10
CA LYS A 120 2.54 -5.71 2.27
C LYS A 120 1.53 -4.60 2.56
N MET A 121 0.41 -4.96 3.16
CA MET A 121 -0.49 -4.01 3.82
C MET A 121 -0.67 -4.43 5.28
N ILE A 122 -0.70 -3.46 6.19
CA ILE A 122 -0.99 -3.69 7.61
C ILE A 122 -2.02 -2.67 8.10
N GLU A 123 -2.72 -3.05 9.16
CA GLU A 123 -3.64 -2.17 9.86
C GLU A 123 -2.90 -1.26 10.85
N ASP A 124 -3.26 0.02 10.89
CA ASP A 124 -2.78 1.00 11.87
C ASP A 124 -3.93 1.88 12.38
N ASP A 125 -4.63 1.41 13.43
CA ASP A 125 -5.78 2.10 14.04
C ASP A 125 -6.84 2.54 13.00
N LYS A 126 -6.92 3.84 12.69
CA LYS A 126 -7.87 4.42 11.72
C LYS A 126 -7.41 4.31 10.27
N ARG A 127 -6.27 3.66 10.02
CA ARG A 127 -5.53 3.69 8.76
C ARG A 127 -5.23 2.29 8.27
N VAL A 128 -4.98 2.18 6.97
CA VAL A 128 -4.28 1.05 6.36
C VAL A 128 -2.98 1.58 5.79
N LEU A 129 -1.87 0.96 6.18
CA LEU A 129 -0.56 1.27 5.62
C LEU A 129 -0.25 0.33 4.47
N VAL A 130 0.31 0.89 3.40
CA VAL A 130 0.65 0.16 2.16
C VAL A 130 2.14 0.26 1.93
N PHE A 131 2.84 -0.86 1.95
CA PHE A 131 4.27 -0.95 1.74
C PHE A 131 4.56 -1.43 0.32
N PHE A 132 5.39 -0.68 -0.40
CA PHE A 132 5.67 -0.95 -1.80
C PHE A 132 7.00 -0.31 -2.22
N ASN A 133 7.56 -0.80 -3.32
CA ASN A 133 8.66 -0.13 -4.01
C ASN A 133 8.12 0.72 -5.17
N GLU A 134 8.78 1.81 -5.53
CA GLU A 134 8.51 2.53 -6.78
C GLU A 134 9.76 3.20 -7.35
N MET A 135 9.80 3.47 -8.65
CA MET A 135 10.84 4.26 -9.29
C MET A 135 10.68 5.73 -8.92
N GLN A 136 11.74 6.37 -8.44
CA GLN A 136 11.77 7.79 -8.14
C GLN A 136 12.96 8.44 -8.85
N LYS A 137 12.68 9.56 -9.53
CA LYS A 137 13.73 10.45 -10.03
C LYS A 137 14.21 11.34 -8.88
N LEU A 138 15.50 11.26 -8.58
CA LEU A 138 16.14 12.07 -7.54
C LEU A 138 16.49 13.46 -8.07
N SER A 139 16.88 14.34 -7.15
CA SER A 139 17.44 15.65 -7.50
C SER A 139 18.71 15.57 -8.36
N SER A 140 19.48 14.49 -8.26
CA SER A 140 20.64 14.22 -9.12
C SER A 140 20.28 13.87 -10.56
N GLY A 141 19.00 13.64 -10.87
CA GLY A 141 18.53 13.15 -12.16
C GLY A 141 18.54 11.62 -12.30
N GLU A 142 19.20 10.92 -11.38
CA GLU A 142 19.18 9.45 -11.29
C GLU A 142 17.77 8.94 -11.00
N VAL A 143 17.36 7.90 -11.72
CA VAL A 143 16.12 7.16 -11.45
C VAL A 143 16.49 5.89 -10.72
N ARG A 144 15.93 5.67 -9.53
CA ARG A 144 16.15 4.45 -8.76
C ARG A 144 14.86 3.98 -8.10
N MET A 145 14.79 2.68 -7.87
CA MET A 145 13.77 2.11 -6.98
C MET A 145 13.95 2.69 -5.58
N VAL A 146 12.84 2.98 -4.89
CA VAL A 146 12.79 3.38 -3.49
C VAL A 146 11.64 2.67 -2.79
N ALA A 147 11.86 2.29 -1.54
CA ALA A 147 10.82 1.78 -0.66
C ALA A 147 9.95 2.92 -0.12
N GLN A 148 8.63 2.72 -0.15
CA GLN A 148 7.62 3.66 0.33
C GLN A 148 6.70 2.99 1.34
N VAL A 149 6.21 3.79 2.28
CA VAL A 149 5.00 3.51 3.05
C VAL A 149 3.94 4.53 2.67
N GLY A 150 2.83 4.05 2.14
CA GLY A 150 1.62 4.82 1.89
C GLY A 150 0.60 4.64 3.01
N GLN A 151 -0.36 5.54 3.09
CA GLN A 151 -1.49 5.47 4.01
C GLN A 151 -2.79 5.74 3.26
N VAL A 152 -3.87 5.09 3.68
CA VAL A 152 -5.26 5.53 3.46
C VAL A 152 -6.04 5.47 4.77
N CYS A 153 -7.05 6.33 4.91
CA CYS A 153 -7.93 6.31 6.08
C CYS A 153 -9.14 5.40 5.86
N LYS A 154 -9.52 4.67 6.91
CA LYS A 154 -10.65 3.74 6.85
C LYS A 154 -11.99 4.46 6.70
N ASN A 155 -12.11 5.68 7.23
CA ASN A 155 -13.31 6.52 7.12
C ASN A 155 -13.33 7.40 5.84
N ASP A 156 -12.35 7.29 4.94
CA ASP A 156 -12.36 8.08 3.70
C ASP A 156 -13.59 7.71 2.87
N VAL A 157 -14.32 8.71 2.36
CA VAL A 157 -15.53 8.52 1.55
C VAL A 157 -15.35 8.97 0.10
N GLY A 158 -14.15 9.41 -0.26
CA GLY A 158 -13.87 10.04 -1.54
C GLY A 158 -14.27 11.51 -1.58
N GLY A 159 -13.92 12.19 -2.67
CA GLY A 159 -14.38 13.55 -2.93
C GLY A 159 -15.69 13.57 -3.72
N ASP A 160 -16.26 14.77 -3.89
CA ASP A 160 -17.50 14.95 -4.64
C ASP A 160 -17.21 15.24 -6.12
N ARG A 161 -16.63 16.41 -6.40
CA ARG A 161 -16.23 16.83 -7.76
C ARG A 161 -14.79 16.45 -8.06
N VAL A 162 -13.86 16.83 -7.19
CA VAL A 162 -12.44 16.45 -7.27
C VAL A 162 -12.26 15.12 -6.55
N LEU A 163 -11.49 14.19 -7.13
CA LEU A 163 -11.27 12.86 -6.55
C LEU A 163 -12.57 12.07 -6.26
N SER A 164 -13.58 12.21 -7.13
CA SER A 164 -14.81 11.40 -7.05
C SER A 164 -14.50 9.91 -7.15
N ARG A 165 -14.99 9.12 -6.19
CA ARG A 165 -14.69 7.67 -6.04
C ARG A 165 -13.18 7.36 -5.98
N MET A 166 -12.36 8.32 -5.58
CA MET A 166 -10.92 8.17 -5.42
C MET A 166 -10.50 8.49 -3.99
N TRP A 167 -9.37 7.94 -3.55
CA TRP A 167 -8.81 8.28 -2.24
C TRP A 167 -8.57 9.78 -2.11
N THR A 168 -9.04 10.36 -1.01
CA THR A 168 -8.69 11.72 -0.61
C THR A 168 -7.59 11.73 0.45
N THR A 169 -7.34 10.58 1.07
CA THR A 169 -6.38 10.40 2.16
C THR A 169 -5.12 9.62 1.76
N PHE A 170 -4.92 9.34 0.46
CA PHE A 170 -3.71 8.66 -0.01
C PHE A 170 -2.50 9.58 -0.01
N ILE A 171 -1.56 9.31 0.90
CA ILE A 171 -0.25 9.97 1.03
C ILE A 171 0.83 8.92 1.26
N LYS A 172 2.09 9.26 0.99
CA LYS A 172 3.22 8.33 1.14
C LYS A 172 4.53 9.00 1.53
N SER A 173 5.37 8.27 2.23
CA SER A 173 6.73 8.68 2.64
C SER A 173 7.74 7.58 2.33
N ARG A 174 8.99 7.97 2.04
CA ARG A 174 10.09 7.04 1.76
C ARG A 174 10.56 6.36 3.05
N LEU A 175 10.74 5.05 3.02
CA LEU A 175 11.44 4.31 4.07
C LEU A 175 12.95 4.44 3.88
N ASN A 176 13.68 4.90 4.91
CA ASN A 176 15.12 5.08 4.85
C ASN A 176 15.87 3.96 5.59
N CYS A 177 16.24 2.92 4.85
CA CYS A 177 17.16 1.87 5.30
C CYS A 177 18.58 2.13 4.72
N SER A 178 19.39 2.94 5.40
CA SER A 178 20.76 3.29 4.97
C SER A 178 21.83 3.14 6.05
N TYR A 179 23.04 2.76 5.66
CA TYR A 179 24.18 2.58 6.55
C TYR A 179 25.45 3.15 5.93
N ASN A 180 26.12 4.05 6.67
CA ASN A 180 27.32 4.75 6.21
C ASN A 180 27.21 5.35 4.80
N GLY A 181 26.01 5.86 4.45
CA GLY A 181 25.74 6.45 3.13
C GLY A 181 25.26 5.45 2.05
N PHE A 182 25.31 4.14 2.31
CA PHE A 182 24.77 3.11 1.41
C PHE A 182 23.29 2.86 1.70
N TYR A 183 22.45 2.94 0.68
CA TYR A 183 21.01 2.75 0.78
C TYR A 183 20.61 1.37 0.24
N LEU A 184 19.87 0.59 1.03
CA LEU A 184 19.18 -0.60 0.54
C LEU A 184 17.76 -0.17 0.21
N ASN A 185 17.50 0.00 -1.09
CA ASN A 185 16.29 0.67 -1.55
C ASN A 185 15.15 -0.29 -1.89
N GLU A 186 15.42 -1.58 -2.08
CA GLU A 186 14.40 -2.54 -2.51
C GLU A 186 13.82 -3.29 -1.33
N LEU A 187 12.62 -2.89 -0.92
CA LEU A 187 11.85 -3.57 0.11
C LEU A 187 11.42 -4.96 -0.37
N ARG A 188 11.62 -5.98 0.47
CA ARG A 188 11.28 -7.38 0.16
C ARG A 188 10.11 -7.91 0.99
N ASP A 189 10.06 -7.59 2.27
CA ASP A 189 8.95 -7.97 3.17
C ASP A 189 8.84 -7.01 4.37
N VAL A 190 7.66 -7.00 5.01
CA VAL A 190 7.35 -6.20 6.21
C VAL A 190 6.52 -7.02 7.20
N THR A 191 6.89 -6.99 8.47
CA THR A 191 6.10 -7.64 9.53
C THR A 191 4.86 -6.84 9.89
N GLU A 192 3.88 -7.50 10.52
CA GLU A 192 2.90 -6.79 11.35
C GLU A 192 3.59 -5.95 12.45
N ALA A 193 2.92 -4.92 12.95
CA ALA A 193 3.42 -4.11 14.05
C ALA A 193 3.49 -4.95 15.35
N LYS A 194 4.62 -4.85 16.07
CA LYS A 194 4.84 -5.56 17.33
C LYS A 194 5.46 -4.63 18.36
N PHE A 195 5.11 -4.81 19.63
CA PHE A 195 5.76 -4.11 20.73
C PHE A 195 7.12 -4.74 21.05
N VAL A 196 8.20 -3.97 20.85
CA VAL A 196 9.56 -4.36 21.20
C VAL A 196 10.08 -3.37 22.24
N ASN A 197 10.36 -3.84 23.45
CA ASN A 197 10.76 -3.00 24.59
C ASN A 197 9.80 -1.80 24.83
N GLY A 198 8.49 -2.05 24.73
CA GLY A 198 7.46 -1.03 24.90
C GLY A 198 7.25 -0.10 23.70
N VAL A 199 7.98 -0.29 22.60
CA VAL A 199 7.87 0.53 21.38
C VAL A 199 7.24 -0.28 20.26
N GLU A 200 6.11 0.20 19.75
CA GLU A 200 5.43 -0.38 18.59
C GLU A 200 6.30 -0.21 17.34
N THR A 201 6.70 -1.33 16.75
CA THR A 201 7.78 -1.42 15.75
C THR A 201 7.42 -2.44 14.66
N ILE A 202 7.74 -2.11 13.41
CA ILE A 202 7.78 -3.06 12.30
C ILE A 202 9.23 -3.41 11.95
N PHE A 203 9.43 -4.59 11.39
CA PHE A 203 10.70 -4.98 10.76
C PHE A 203 10.48 -5.15 9.27
N ALA A 204 11.45 -4.72 8.50
CA ALA A 204 11.40 -4.79 7.04
C ALA A 204 12.74 -5.28 6.49
N THR A 205 12.68 -6.19 5.53
CA THR A 205 13.83 -6.72 4.80
C THR A 205 14.05 -5.92 3.53
N PHE A 206 15.30 -5.60 3.23
CA PHE A 206 15.70 -4.85 2.04
C PHE A 206 16.81 -5.58 1.31
N SER A 207 16.90 -5.38 0.00
CA SER A 207 18.05 -5.76 -0.81
C SER A 207 18.63 -4.57 -1.57
N THR A 208 19.84 -4.76 -2.08
CA THR A 208 20.39 -3.94 -3.16
C THR A 208 19.73 -4.30 -4.50
N PRO A 209 19.79 -3.42 -5.52
CA PRO A 209 19.37 -3.75 -6.88
C PRO A 209 20.12 -4.95 -7.46
N GLU A 210 19.46 -5.72 -8.32
CA GLU A 210 20.01 -6.94 -8.95
C GLU A 210 21.32 -6.68 -9.72
N ASP A 211 21.45 -5.49 -10.34
CA ASP A 211 22.64 -5.09 -11.12
C ASP A 211 23.77 -4.50 -10.26
N SER A 212 23.71 -4.65 -8.94
CA SER A 212 24.69 -4.08 -8.00
C SER A 212 25.31 -5.15 -7.10
N LEU A 213 26.28 -4.78 -6.26
CA LEU A 213 26.84 -5.71 -5.26
C LEU A 213 25.69 -6.25 -4.40
N ALA A 214 25.52 -7.58 -4.41
CA ALA A 214 24.48 -8.25 -3.65
C ALA A 214 24.62 -7.91 -2.16
N GLY A 215 23.51 -7.45 -1.58
CA GLY A 215 23.46 -7.12 -0.17
C GLY A 215 22.02 -7.15 0.33
N ALA A 216 21.82 -7.63 1.54
CA ALA A 216 20.54 -7.60 2.24
C ALA A 216 20.66 -6.89 3.59
N ALA A 217 19.55 -6.33 4.08
CA ALA A 217 19.48 -5.75 5.41
C ALA A 217 18.10 -5.94 6.05
N VAL A 218 18.08 -6.03 7.37
CA VAL A 218 16.85 -5.87 8.16
C VAL A 218 16.89 -4.50 8.84
N CYS A 219 15.90 -3.67 8.58
CA CYS A 219 15.69 -2.38 9.24
C CYS A 219 14.41 -2.43 10.09
N SER A 220 14.46 -1.87 11.29
CA SER A 220 13.28 -1.65 12.14
C SER A 220 12.79 -0.21 12.02
N PHE A 221 11.48 0.00 11.99
CA PHE A 221 10.86 1.33 11.98
C PHE A 221 9.81 1.40 13.08
N THR A 222 9.84 2.45 13.90
CA THR A 222 8.77 2.65 14.89
C THR A 222 7.51 3.14 14.19
N MET A 223 6.35 2.71 14.67
CA MET A 223 5.07 3.20 14.14
C MET A 223 4.91 4.71 14.37
N ASN A 224 5.46 5.25 15.46
CA ASN A 224 5.49 6.70 15.68
C ASN A 224 6.25 7.44 14.56
N ALA A 225 7.45 6.97 14.18
CA ALA A 225 8.22 7.61 13.12
C ALA A 225 7.52 7.54 11.75
N ILE A 226 6.79 6.46 11.48
CA ILE A 226 5.95 6.34 10.28
C ILE A 226 4.83 7.39 10.30
N ARG A 227 4.08 7.48 11.42
CA ARG A 227 2.97 8.43 11.57
C ARG A 227 3.46 9.88 11.49
N GLU A 228 4.60 10.21 12.10
CA GLU A 228 5.21 11.54 12.05
C GLU A 228 5.64 11.92 10.63
N ALA A 229 6.32 11.04 9.91
CA ALA A 229 6.75 11.32 8.53
C ALA A 229 5.54 11.47 7.59
N LEU A 230 4.48 10.69 7.80
CA LEU A 230 3.23 10.81 7.03
C LEU A 230 2.44 12.08 7.37
N HIS A 231 2.55 12.60 8.60
CA HIS A 231 1.95 13.88 9.01
C HIS A 231 2.87 15.09 8.72
N GLY A 232 4.02 14.86 8.09
CA GLY A 232 5.03 15.88 7.79
C GLY A 232 4.61 16.89 6.72
N ALA A 233 5.57 17.62 6.18
CA ALA A 233 5.33 18.54 5.09
C ALA A 233 5.22 17.78 3.76
N PHE A 234 4.32 18.23 2.89
CA PHE A 234 4.25 17.72 1.52
C PHE A 234 5.52 18.07 0.74
N LEU A 235 5.98 17.14 -0.10
CA LEU A 235 7.03 17.41 -1.07
C LEU A 235 6.42 18.21 -2.23
N VAL A 236 6.76 19.50 -2.31
CA VAL A 236 6.30 20.40 -3.37
C VAL A 236 7.41 20.60 -4.40
N GLY A 237 7.13 20.18 -5.64
CA GLY A 237 7.99 20.36 -6.81
C GLY A 237 9.17 19.38 -6.93
N SER A 238 9.69 19.29 -8.16
CA SER A 238 11.07 18.94 -8.48
C SER A 238 11.78 20.06 -9.27
N ASP A 239 10.98 20.99 -9.82
CA ASP A 239 11.34 22.14 -10.63
C ASP A 239 10.57 23.36 -10.06
N PRO A 240 11.26 24.44 -9.64
CA PRO A 240 10.65 25.65 -9.07
C PRO A 240 9.66 26.38 -9.99
N SER A 241 9.63 26.08 -11.29
CA SER A 241 8.77 26.76 -12.27
C SER A 241 7.35 26.20 -12.36
N ALA A 242 7.09 25.01 -11.81
CA ALA A 242 5.76 24.41 -11.81
C ALA A 242 4.86 25.10 -10.76
N GLN A 243 3.79 25.77 -11.21
CA GLN A 243 2.82 26.37 -10.30
C GLN A 243 2.10 25.28 -9.50
N THR A 244 2.19 25.38 -8.17
CA THR A 244 1.39 24.58 -7.24
C THR A 244 -0.07 25.00 -7.36
N VAL A 245 -0.95 24.08 -7.79
CA VAL A 245 -2.40 24.34 -7.84
C VAL A 245 -3.03 23.91 -6.53
N GLY A 246 -3.76 24.82 -5.88
CA GLY A 246 -4.51 24.54 -4.65
C GLY A 246 -3.76 24.87 -3.36
N THR A 247 -4.48 24.83 -2.25
CA THR A 247 -3.96 25.15 -0.92
C THR A 247 -3.70 23.87 -0.13
N SER A 248 -2.53 23.76 0.50
CA SER A 248 -2.26 22.66 1.44
C SER A 248 -3.34 22.63 2.52
N PRO A 249 -3.85 21.44 2.89
CA PRO A 249 -4.79 21.30 4.00
C PRO A 249 -4.21 21.82 5.31
N ALA A 250 -5.08 22.34 6.17
CA ALA A 250 -4.73 22.61 7.57
C ALA A 250 -4.40 21.30 8.31
N ALA A 251 -3.65 21.37 9.42
CA ALA A 251 -3.22 20.18 10.17
C ALA A 251 -4.38 19.27 10.61
N SER A 252 -5.52 19.84 11.01
CA SER A 252 -6.74 19.07 11.37
C SER A 252 -7.39 18.36 10.19
N ARG A 253 -7.18 18.86 8.97
CA ARG A 253 -7.65 18.27 7.71
C ARG A 253 -6.53 17.59 6.92
N HIS A 254 -5.38 17.38 7.55
CA HIS A 254 -4.28 16.66 6.94
C HIS A 254 -4.72 15.21 6.65
N PRO A 255 -4.45 14.64 5.46
CA PRO A 255 -4.75 13.25 5.13
C PRO A 255 -4.31 12.25 6.20
N ALA A 256 -3.14 12.50 6.80
CA ALA A 256 -2.61 11.68 7.90
C ALA A 256 -3.57 11.58 9.10
N SER A 257 -4.38 12.62 9.35
CA SER A 257 -5.23 12.74 10.54
C SER A 257 -6.58 12.03 10.42
N CYS A 258 -6.92 11.47 9.24
CA CYS A 258 -8.21 10.85 8.96
C CYS A 258 -9.41 11.76 9.32
N PRO A 259 -9.50 12.94 8.68
CA PRO A 259 -10.50 13.94 9.03
C PRO A 259 -11.92 13.39 8.89
N SER A 260 -12.81 13.80 9.80
CA SER A 260 -14.24 13.48 9.75
C SER A 260 -15.00 14.35 8.74
N GLU A 261 -14.52 15.58 8.53
CA GLU A 261 -15.09 16.51 7.56
C GLU A 261 -14.45 16.31 6.19
N LYS A 262 -15.26 16.48 5.13
CA LYS A 262 -14.75 16.46 3.76
C LYS A 262 -13.79 17.64 3.52
N MET A 263 -12.71 17.35 2.81
CA MET A 263 -11.79 18.37 2.33
C MET A 263 -12.43 19.19 1.20
N THR A 264 -12.04 20.45 1.11
CA THR A 264 -12.47 21.37 0.05
C THR A 264 -11.89 20.97 -1.30
N ASP A 265 -12.52 21.38 -2.41
CA ASP A 265 -11.99 21.13 -3.76
C ASP A 265 -10.54 21.61 -3.92
N SER A 266 -10.18 22.76 -3.35
CA SER A 266 -8.82 23.30 -3.41
C SER A 266 -7.80 22.44 -2.65
N GLU A 267 -8.18 21.88 -1.50
CA GLU A 267 -7.35 20.91 -0.76
C GLU A 267 -7.22 19.59 -1.53
N LEU A 268 -8.31 19.11 -2.14
CA LEU A 268 -8.31 17.88 -2.94
C LEU A 268 -7.47 18.00 -4.22
N PHE A 269 -7.48 19.17 -4.89
CA PHE A 269 -6.57 19.44 -6.02
C PHE A 269 -5.11 19.42 -5.59
N PHE A 270 -4.81 19.98 -4.42
CA PHE A 270 -3.46 19.96 -3.85
C PHE A 270 -3.02 18.52 -3.56
N ILE A 271 -3.82 17.73 -2.84
CA ILE A 271 -3.47 16.34 -2.48
C ILE A 271 -3.29 15.46 -3.73
N LYS A 272 -4.17 15.63 -4.72
CA LYS A 272 -4.07 14.90 -6.00
C LYS A 272 -2.71 15.09 -6.67
N SER A 273 -2.08 16.25 -6.51
CA SER A 273 -0.79 16.59 -7.12
C SER A 273 0.40 16.40 -6.16
N HIS A 274 0.16 16.27 -4.85
CA HIS A 274 1.21 16.19 -3.82
C HIS A 274 1.02 14.98 -2.87
N PRO A 275 0.96 13.74 -3.36
CA PRO A 275 0.81 12.58 -2.48
C PRO A 275 2.10 12.24 -1.70
N GLN A 276 3.26 12.80 -2.07
CA GLN A 276 4.55 12.47 -1.46
C GLN A 276 4.87 13.42 -0.30
N MET A 277 5.29 12.87 0.83
CA MET A 277 5.83 13.64 1.96
C MET A 277 7.33 13.92 1.77
N LYS A 278 7.78 15.06 2.31
CA LYS A 278 9.17 15.52 2.28
C LYS A 278 10.05 14.70 3.23
N GLU A 279 9.55 14.45 4.43
CA GLU A 279 10.22 13.66 5.46
C GLU A 279 10.28 12.19 5.03
N GLN A 280 11.41 11.54 5.35
CA GLN A 280 11.60 10.11 5.16
C GLN A 280 11.51 9.43 6.53
N VAL A 281 10.98 8.21 6.57
CA VAL A 281 10.90 7.43 7.80
C VAL A 281 12.30 6.90 8.16
N PRO A 282 12.89 7.32 9.30
CA PRO A 282 14.20 6.85 9.70
C PRO A 282 14.14 5.43 10.30
N ALA A 283 15.03 4.54 9.87
CA ALA A 283 15.22 3.26 10.54
C ALA A 283 15.82 3.45 11.95
N THR A 284 15.30 2.71 12.93
CA THR A 284 15.77 2.70 14.31
C THR A 284 17.07 1.92 14.46
N GLY A 285 17.99 2.39 15.32
CA GLY A 285 19.21 1.67 15.69
C GLY A 285 20.33 1.75 14.64
N LYS A 286 21.45 2.39 15.00
CA LYS A 286 22.66 2.48 14.14
C LYS A 286 23.48 1.19 14.08
N LYS A 287 23.23 0.20 14.95
CA LYS A 287 24.20 -0.87 15.30
C LYS A 287 23.76 -2.32 15.06
N LYS A 288 22.51 -2.61 14.69
CA LYS A 288 22.01 -4.01 14.57
C LYS A 288 21.23 -4.20 13.28
N ARG A 289 21.94 -4.23 12.17
CA ARG A 289 21.36 -4.63 10.88
C ARG A 289 22.14 -5.84 10.43
N LEU A 290 21.43 -6.93 10.18
CA LEU A 290 22.02 -8.15 9.62
C LEU A 290 22.31 -7.86 8.16
N TYR A 291 23.60 -7.69 7.86
CA TYR A 291 24.11 -7.56 6.50
C TYR A 291 24.59 -8.92 6.06
N HIS A 292 24.06 -9.38 4.93
CA HIS A 292 24.59 -10.50 4.16
C HIS A 292 24.90 -10.00 2.76
#